data_AF-A0A1I2CEQ7-F1
#
_entry.id   AF-A0A1I2CEQ7-F1
#
_cell.length_a   1.000
_cell.length_b   1.000
_cell.length_c   1.000
_cell.angle_alpha   90.00
_cell.angle_beta   90.00
_cell.angle_gamma   90.00
#
_symmetry.space_group_name_H-M   'P 1'
#
loop_
_entity.id
_entity.type
_entity.pdbx_description
1 polymer ?
#
loop_
_entity_poly.entity_id
_entity_poly.type
_entity_poly.pdbx_seq_one_letter_code
_entity_poly.pdbx_strand_id
1 'polypeptide(L)'
;MLNNIGLPGLLLIAVVVLVLFGRGKISSLMGEVGKGITSFKKGISEGEEEQKTDTKHVEDLHDADLPEHTDLGTHPKTDKIADKDRV
;
A
#
# COMPACT_ATOMS: atom_id res chain seq x y z
N MET A 1 -36.11 -4.71 24.54
CA MET A 1 -35.53 -3.81 25.56
C MET A 1 -34.06 -4.12 25.92
N LEU A 2 -33.30 -4.87 25.10
CA LEU A 2 -31.89 -5.24 25.36
C LEU A 2 -30.86 -4.41 24.56
N ASN A 3 -31.32 -3.53 23.67
CA ASN A 3 -30.45 -2.79 22.75
C ASN A 3 -29.61 -1.68 23.43
N ASN A 4 -29.82 -1.48 24.74
CA ASN A 4 -29.15 -0.45 25.54
C ASN A 4 -28.02 -1.00 26.42
N ILE A 5 -27.67 -2.28 26.32
CA ILE A 5 -26.66 -2.90 27.20
C ILE A 5 -25.27 -2.94 26.55
N GLY A 6 -25.17 -3.06 25.23
CA GLY A 6 -23.88 -3.16 24.53
C GLY A 6 -23.04 -1.88 24.65
N LEU A 7 -23.37 -0.87 23.85
CA LEU A 7 -22.61 0.39 23.82
C LEU A 7 -22.70 1.19 25.13
N PRO A 8 -23.90 1.38 25.75
CA PRO A 8 -24.00 2.13 26.99
C PRO A 8 -23.36 1.43 28.20
N GLY A 9 -23.41 0.09 28.25
CA GLY A 9 -22.77 -0.70 29.31
C GLY A 9 -21.24 -0.61 29.25
N LEU A 10 -20.66 -0.66 28.04
CA LEU A 10 -19.23 -0.48 27.85
C LEU A 10 -18.77 0.93 28.25
N LEU A 11 -19.58 1.95 27.95
CA LEU A 11 -19.31 3.34 28.37
C LEU A 11 -19.31 3.47 29.90
N LEU A 12 -20.26 2.84 30.59
CA LEU A 12 -20.31 2.81 32.06
C LEU A 12 -19.04 2.16 32.64
N ILE A 13 -18.62 1.02 32.11
CA ILE A 13 -17.39 0.34 32.54
C ILE A 13 -16.16 1.23 32.31
N ALA A 14 -16.06 1.89 31.15
CA ALA A 14 -14.97 2.80 30.85
C ALA A 14 -14.88 3.97 31.85
N VAL A 15 -16.03 4.53 32.26
CA VAL A 15 -16.08 5.60 33.28
C VAL A 15 -15.62 5.07 34.64
N VAL A 16 -16.07 3.88 35.06
CA VAL A 16 -15.65 3.28 36.34
C VAL A 16 -14.14 3.04 36.37
N VAL A 17 -13.59 2.47 35.29
CA VAL A 17 -12.13 2.27 35.16
C VAL A 17 -11.39 3.61 35.18
N LEU A 18 -11.89 4.62 34.48
CA LEU A 18 -11.29 5.95 34.46
C LEU A 18 -11.27 6.61 35.83
N VAL A 19 -12.30 6.40 36.67
CA VAL A 19 -12.35 6.92 38.05
C VAL A 19 -11.39 6.16 38.96
N LEU A 20 -11.32 4.84 38.86
CA LEU A 20 -10.43 4.01 39.70
C LEU A 20 -8.95 4.22 39.39
N PHE A 21 -8.60 4.27 38.10
CA PHE A 21 -7.21 4.41 37.65
C PHE A 21 -6.80 5.88 37.45
N GLY A 22 -7.76 6.78 37.30
CA GLY A 22 -7.54 8.19 37.00
C GLY A 22 -7.08 8.43 35.56
N ARG A 23 -7.42 9.62 35.02
CA ARG A 23 -7.01 10.04 33.66
C ARG A 23 -5.49 10.03 33.43
N GLY A 24 -4.70 10.34 34.46
CA GLY A 24 -3.25 10.48 34.33
C GLY A 24 -2.52 9.14 34.08
N LYS A 25 -2.93 8.07 34.75
CA LYS A 25 -2.30 6.74 34.59
C LYS A 25 -2.62 6.14 33.23
N ILE A 26 -3.87 6.24 32.78
CA ILE A 26 -4.32 5.70 31.49
C ILE A 26 -3.63 6.41 30.32
N SER A 27 -3.51 7.75 30.34
CA SER A 27 -2.83 8.49 29.27
C SER A 27 -1.34 8.14 29.16
N SER A 28 -0.64 7.95 30.29
CA SER A 28 0.77 7.54 30.27
C SER A 28 0.93 6.14 29.68
N LEU A 29 0.10 5.19 30.10
CA LEU A 29 0.12 3.81 29.60
C LEU A 29 -0.26 3.73 28.12
N MET A 30 -1.27 4.48 27.68
CA MET A 30 -1.65 4.54 26.26
C MET A 30 -0.55 5.15 25.39
N GLY A 31 0.24 6.08 25.92
CA GLY A 31 1.40 6.63 25.21
C GLY A 31 2.50 5.58 24.99
N GLU A 32 2.81 4.77 26.00
CA GLU A 32 3.81 3.69 25.91
C GLU A 32 3.33 2.55 25.01
N VAL A 33 2.07 2.11 25.18
CA VAL A 33 1.45 1.08 24.34
C VAL A 33 1.33 1.56 22.88
N GLY A 34 0.95 2.82 22.66
CA GLY A 34 0.84 3.40 21.32
C GLY A 34 2.16 3.42 20.55
N LYS A 35 3.27 3.72 21.23
CA LYS A 35 4.62 3.62 20.65
C LYS A 35 4.96 2.17 20.28
N GLY A 36 4.68 1.22 21.17
CA GLY A 36 4.89 -0.21 20.90
C GLY A 36 4.11 -0.71 19.68
N ILE A 37 2.83 -0.36 19.58
CA ILE A 37 1.98 -0.72 18.43
C ILE A 37 2.49 -0.04 17.15
N THR A 38 2.95 1.22 17.22
CA THR A 38 3.48 1.94 16.06
C THR A 38 4.77 1.31 15.53
N SER A 39 5.71 0.97 16.42
CA SER A 39 6.95 0.27 16.06
C SER A 39 6.67 -1.14 15.52
N PHE A 40 5.70 -1.84 16.10
CA PHE A 40 5.27 -3.16 15.62
C PHE A 40 4.66 -3.07 14.21
N LYS A 41 3.77 -2.11 13.98
CA LYS A 41 3.17 -1.85 12.66
C LYS A 41 4.25 -1.47 11.65
N LYS A 42 5.19 -0.61 12.02
CA LYS A 42 6.30 -0.19 11.17
C LYS A 42 7.19 -1.38 10.78
N GLY A 43 7.57 -2.22 11.74
CA GLY A 43 8.38 -3.42 11.47
C GLY A 43 7.68 -4.44 10.57
N ILE A 44 6.34 -4.59 10.69
CA ILE A 44 5.57 -5.43 9.75
C ILE A 44 5.55 -4.82 8.35
N SER A 45 5.27 -3.52 8.22
CA SER A 45 5.25 -2.85 6.92
C SER A 45 6.61 -2.87 6.24
N GLU A 46 7.70 -2.66 6.97
CA GLU A 46 9.07 -2.76 6.45
C GLU A 46 9.41 -4.18 5.99
N GLY A 47 9.02 -5.22 6.74
CA GLY A 47 9.20 -6.60 6.32
C GLY A 47 8.40 -6.99 5.08
N GLU A 48 7.21 -6.41 4.89
CA GLU A 48 6.41 -6.59 3.66
C GLU A 48 6.97 -5.82 2.46
N GLU A 49 7.64 -4.69 2.69
CA GLU A 49 8.27 -3.86 1.63
C GLU A 49 9.62 -4.41 1.20
N GLU A 50 10.44 -4.90 2.14
CA GLU A 50 11.75 -5.52 1.87
C GLU A 50 11.59 -6.77 0.99
N GLN A 51 10.49 -7.51 1.17
CA GLN A 51 10.14 -8.65 0.31
C GLN A 51 9.70 -8.25 -1.11
N LYS A 52 9.34 -6.99 -1.35
CA LYS A 52 8.93 -6.46 -2.66
C LYS A 52 10.05 -5.73 -3.40
N THR A 53 11.05 -5.21 -2.69
CA THR A 53 12.17 -4.47 -3.27
C THR A 53 13.23 -5.37 -3.91
N ASP A 54 13.34 -6.64 -3.51
CA ASP A 54 14.26 -7.61 -4.13
C ASP A 54 13.87 -7.92 -5.60
N THR A 55 12.59 -7.76 -5.97
CA THR A 55 12.13 -7.96 -7.36
C THR A 55 12.31 -6.72 -8.25
N LYS A 56 12.47 -5.51 -7.70
CA LYS A 56 12.47 -4.27 -8.49
C LYS A 56 13.86 -3.82 -8.99
N HIS A 57 14.94 -4.43 -8.51
CA HIS A 57 16.31 -4.03 -8.87
C HIS A 57 16.87 -4.77 -10.12
N VAL A 58 16.01 -5.45 -10.90
CA VAL A 58 16.41 -6.20 -12.11
C VAL A 58 15.87 -5.60 -13.41
N GLU A 59 15.01 -4.57 -13.36
CA GLU A 59 14.39 -4.01 -14.57
C GLU A 59 15.10 -2.77 -15.15
N ASP A 60 15.94 -2.06 -14.37
CA ASP A 60 16.59 -0.80 -14.80
C ASP A 60 17.91 -0.99 -15.58
N LEU A 61 18.28 -2.20 -16.01
CA LEU A 61 19.56 -2.49 -16.69
C LEU A 61 19.44 -2.81 -18.20
N HIS A 62 18.27 -2.67 -18.82
CA HIS A 62 18.11 -3.02 -20.25
C HIS A 62 18.27 -1.86 -21.25
N ASP A 63 18.49 -0.61 -20.82
CA ASP A 63 18.69 0.54 -21.72
C ASP A 63 20.16 0.96 -21.89
N ALA A 64 21.08 -0.02 -21.95
CA ALA A 64 22.41 0.23 -22.49
C ALA A 64 22.38 0.08 -24.01
N ASP A 65 22.56 1.21 -24.71
CA ASP A 65 22.82 1.35 -26.15
C ASP A 65 23.57 0.13 -26.75
N LEU A 66 22.87 -0.69 -27.53
CA LEU A 66 23.49 -1.54 -28.53
C LEU A 66 23.35 -0.87 -29.90
N PRO A 67 24.44 -0.57 -30.63
CA PRO A 67 24.34 -0.15 -32.02
C PRO A 67 23.80 -1.33 -32.84
N GLU A 68 22.57 -1.18 -33.36
CA GLU A 68 21.95 -2.13 -34.26
C GLU A 68 22.72 -2.15 -35.59
N HIS A 69 23.56 -3.18 -35.74
CA HIS A 69 24.29 -3.46 -36.95
C HIS A 69 23.34 -4.00 -38.04
N THR A 70 23.26 -3.25 -39.13
CA THR A 70 23.29 -3.73 -40.53
C THR A 70 22.38 -4.92 -40.93
N ASP A 71 21.37 -4.55 -41.73
CA ASP A 71 21.30 -4.88 -43.17
C ASP A 71 20.31 -5.96 -43.67
N LEU A 72 19.78 -5.66 -44.85
CA LEU A 72 19.09 -6.47 -45.85
C LEU A 72 17.81 -7.23 -45.46
N GLY A 73 16.69 -6.78 -46.03
CA GLY A 73 15.68 -7.71 -46.51
C GLY A 73 14.23 -7.23 -46.46
N THR A 74 13.81 -6.53 -47.51
CA THR A 74 12.50 -6.72 -48.14
C THR A 74 11.23 -6.54 -47.28
N HIS A 75 10.66 -5.33 -47.31
CA HIS A 75 9.21 -5.17 -47.23
C HIS A 75 8.71 -4.30 -48.40
N PRO A 76 7.90 -4.85 -49.33
CA PRO A 76 7.28 -4.06 -50.37
C PRO A 76 6.21 -3.16 -49.74
N LYS A 77 6.29 -1.86 -50.00
CA LYS A 77 5.16 -0.95 -49.79
C LYS A 77 4.15 -1.24 -50.90
N THR A 78 3.02 -1.83 -50.55
CA THR A 78 1.85 -1.85 -51.43
C THR A 78 0.78 -0.97 -50.83
N ASP A 79 0.52 0.10 -51.56
CA ASP A 79 -0.44 1.14 -51.34
C ASP A 79 -1.85 0.61 -51.07
N LYS A 80 -2.51 1.17 -50.07
CA LYS A 80 -3.98 1.26 -50.02
C LYS A 80 -4.37 2.67 -49.63
N ILE A 81 -4.10 3.59 -50.56
CA ILE A 81 -4.86 4.82 -50.75
C ILE A 81 -5.97 4.47 -51.74
N ALA A 82 -7.16 5.00 -51.48
CA ALA A 82 -8.38 4.93 -52.30
C ALA A 82 -9.24 3.65 -52.15
N ASP A 83 -10.23 3.71 -51.26
CA ASP A 83 -11.64 3.65 -51.69
C ASP A 83 -12.53 4.03 -50.50
N LYS A 84 -12.86 5.30 -50.40
CA LYS A 84 -13.96 5.80 -49.56
C LYS A 84 -14.62 6.90 -50.37
N ASP A 85 -15.43 6.51 -51.34
CA ASP A 85 -16.51 7.30 -51.96
C ASP A 85 -17.31 6.42 -52.94
N ARG A 86 -18.05 5.45 -52.38
CA ARG A 86 -19.25 4.84 -52.99
C ARG A 86 -20.16 4.40 -51.86
N VAL A 87 -21.07 5.27 -51.40
CA VAL A 87 -22.53 5.22 -51.59
C VAL A 87 -23.11 6.56 -51.17
#